data_AF-A0A2J7PF95-F1
#
_entry.id   AF-A0A2J7PF95-F1
#
_cell.length_a   1.000
_cell.length_b   1.000
_cell.length_c   1.000
_cell.angle_alpha   90.00
_cell.angle_beta   90.00
_cell.angle_gamma   90.00
#
_symmetry.space_group_name_H-M   'P 1'
#
loop_
_entity.id
_entity.type
_entity.pdbx_description
1 polymer ?
#
loop_
_entity_poly.entity_id
_entity_poly.type
_entity_poly.pdbx_seq_one_letter_code
_entity_poly.pdbx_strand_id
1 'polypeptide(L)'
;MEHSRCAPDESGDVDLDPRIQIELEKLNSATDEINKLEIELDEANTAFRLLLNESTRRLKLLSKKLGSCIEHARPYYDSLEVAKKAQLECQRAAVQFQRANEIHQAAKETVALAEQRFLSKQHEWQFDNAWQEMLNHATIKVMDAENQKAESGREHQKRATLFNAAEQKVQQLEQRLRRSITKSRPYFEEKALCQGQLATQKDRVEELQQAVTKVKNEYAESLRELERISEEIHYKRGSGCLHKVADDLVPPHGPREPGVGAELNVYDVSEFDGTHCSGGTVQEWKDSQLDRSDGTNKMSILTDYELELDRCDLRSLGSVSVGTSSAAVSEKDDSEVVDDDDYEEEEDLEMLKQRVRELAVRPIDGGEGQSSDKKWEKELSATVDKLDKRLLQHESDMGLTAVAAETEKSLNANSMD
;
A
#
# COMPACT_ATOMS: atom_id res chain seq x y z
N MET A 1 65.80 41.23 -26.03
CA MET A 1 65.69 41.26 -24.56
C MET A 1 64.37 41.94 -24.25
N GLU A 2 63.27 41.24 -24.46
CA GLU A 2 62.69 40.25 -23.53
C GLU A 2 62.16 40.91 -22.26
N HIS A 3 60.85 41.09 -22.21
CA HIS A 3 60.08 40.68 -21.04
C HIS A 3 58.87 39.90 -21.54
N SER A 4 59.01 38.58 -21.47
CA SER A 4 57.98 37.59 -21.71
C SER A 4 56.76 37.88 -20.85
N ARG A 5 55.62 37.97 -21.52
CA ARG A 5 54.30 37.76 -20.95
C ARG A 5 54.21 36.33 -20.42
N CYS A 6 53.81 36.19 -19.16
CA CYS A 6 53.07 35.01 -18.72
C CYS A 6 52.00 35.51 -17.76
N ALA A 7 50.86 35.90 -18.33
CA ALA A 7 49.62 35.96 -17.58
C ALA A 7 49.24 34.51 -17.27
N PRO A 8 48.85 34.17 -16.04
CA PRO A 8 48.03 32.98 -15.84
C PRO A 8 46.64 33.32 -16.38
N ASP A 9 46.45 33.07 -17.67
CA ASP A 9 45.12 32.72 -18.17
C ASP A 9 44.89 31.27 -17.75
N GLU A 10 44.28 31.10 -16.58
CA GLU A 10 43.31 30.02 -16.39
C GLU A 10 42.11 30.62 -15.66
N SER A 11 41.47 31.55 -16.37
CA SER A 11 40.01 31.67 -16.34
C SER A 11 39.43 30.38 -16.93
N GLY A 12 39.66 29.26 -16.26
CA GLY A 12 38.93 28.04 -16.49
C GLY A 12 37.53 28.29 -15.97
N ASP A 13 36.68 28.80 -16.85
CA ASP A 13 35.26 28.52 -16.81
C ASP A 13 35.15 26.99 -16.78
N VAL A 14 35.24 26.42 -15.57
CA VAL A 14 35.01 25.00 -15.33
C VAL A 14 33.53 24.85 -15.56
N ASP A 15 33.19 24.65 -16.84
CA ASP A 15 31.88 24.35 -17.34
C ASP A 15 31.28 23.32 -16.38
N LEU A 16 30.34 23.78 -15.55
CA LEU A 16 29.77 22.96 -14.48
C LEU A 16 29.18 21.73 -15.15
N ASP A 17 29.52 20.53 -14.66
CA ASP A 17 29.02 19.29 -15.25
C ASP A 17 27.49 19.44 -15.38
N PRO A 18 26.91 19.36 -16.59
CA PRO A 18 25.49 19.66 -16.81
C PRO A 18 24.56 18.76 -15.97
N ARG A 19 25.07 17.62 -15.50
CA ARG A 19 24.37 16.73 -14.56
C ARG A 19 24.16 17.38 -13.19
N ILE A 20 25.09 18.23 -12.73
CA ILE A 20 24.95 18.98 -11.48
C ILE A 20 23.78 19.95 -11.58
N GLN A 21 23.64 20.65 -12.72
CA GLN A 21 22.54 21.59 -12.93
C GLN A 21 21.18 20.88 -12.88
N ILE A 22 21.06 19.73 -13.55
CA ILE A 22 19.83 18.92 -13.54
C ILE A 22 19.47 18.48 -12.11
N GLU A 23 20.45 18.02 -11.34
CA GLU A 23 20.19 17.52 -9.99
C GLU A 23 19.89 18.64 -8.98
N LEU A 24 20.45 19.83 -9.18
CA LEU A 24 20.08 21.03 -8.42
C LEU A 24 18.66 21.53 -8.75
N GLU A 25 18.26 21.45 -10.02
CA GLU A 25 16.88 21.77 -10.43
C GLU A 25 15.87 20.82 -9.78
N LYS A 26 16.16 19.52 -9.77
CA LYS A 26 15.36 18.51 -9.06
C LYS A 26 15.27 18.79 -7.56
N LEU A 27 16.40 19.15 -6.91
CA LEU A 27 16.38 19.51 -5.48
C LEU A 27 15.50 20.72 -5.20
N ASN A 28 15.57 21.76 -6.03
CA ASN A 28 14.73 22.94 -5.86
C ASN A 28 13.25 22.58 -6.04
N SER A 29 12.90 21.82 -7.08
CA SER A 29 11.53 21.33 -7.30
C SER A 29 11.03 20.47 -6.13
N ALA A 30 11.83 19.50 -5.68
CA ALA A 30 11.48 18.64 -4.56
C ALA A 30 11.34 19.44 -3.25
N THR A 31 12.14 20.49 -3.05
CA THR A 31 12.03 21.38 -1.87
C THR A 31 10.71 22.14 -1.88
N ASP A 32 10.35 22.73 -3.02
CA ASP A 32 9.07 23.44 -3.16
C ASP A 32 7.88 22.50 -2.96
N GLU A 33 7.98 21.28 -3.49
CA GLU A 33 6.96 20.25 -3.36
C GLU A 33 6.84 19.71 -1.93
N ILE A 34 7.96 19.50 -1.21
CA ILE A 34 7.94 19.16 0.22
C ILE A 34 7.21 20.24 1.00
N ASN A 35 7.56 21.52 0.80
CA ASN A 35 6.94 22.62 1.53
C ASN A 35 5.42 22.67 1.26
N LYS A 36 5.00 22.47 0.01
CA LYS A 36 3.59 22.44 -0.37
C LYS A 36 2.86 21.27 0.31
N LEU A 37 3.38 20.05 0.18
CA LEU A 37 2.76 18.86 0.73
C LEU A 37 2.74 18.88 2.26
N GLU A 38 3.74 19.45 2.92
CA GLU A 38 3.76 19.64 4.37
C GLU A 38 2.66 20.60 4.84
N ILE A 39 2.43 21.71 4.13
CA ILE A 39 1.33 22.64 4.42
C ILE A 39 -0.02 21.91 4.23
N GLU A 40 -0.21 21.21 3.12
CA GLU A 40 -1.45 20.46 2.87
C GLU A 40 -1.69 19.37 3.92
N LEU A 41 -0.64 18.68 4.36
CA LEU A 41 -0.71 17.67 5.42
C LEU A 41 -1.12 18.30 6.76
N ASP A 42 -0.58 19.46 7.11
CA ASP A 42 -0.95 20.18 8.33
C ASP A 42 -2.40 20.69 8.28
N GLU A 43 -2.84 21.17 7.12
CA GLU A 43 -4.24 21.57 6.88
C GLU A 43 -5.18 20.37 7.01
N ALA A 44 -4.86 19.24 6.38
CA ALA A 44 -5.64 18.00 6.47
C ALA A 44 -5.70 17.46 7.91
N ASN A 45 -4.57 17.47 8.64
CA ASN A 45 -4.54 17.10 10.05
C ASN A 45 -5.37 18.04 10.93
N THR A 46 -5.39 19.33 10.62
CA THR A 46 -6.23 20.31 11.32
C THR A 46 -7.70 20.07 11.03
N ALA A 47 -8.07 19.81 9.76
CA ALA A 47 -9.42 19.46 9.35
C ALA A 47 -9.90 18.18 10.04
N PHE A 48 -9.08 17.12 10.08
CA PHE A 48 -9.38 15.87 10.79
C PHE A 48 -9.67 16.12 12.27
N ARG A 49 -8.82 16.91 12.96
CA ARG A 49 -9.01 17.26 14.37
C ARG A 49 -10.31 18.05 14.61
N LEU A 50 -10.63 19.01 13.75
CA LEU A 50 -11.88 19.77 13.83
C LEU A 50 -13.11 18.88 13.63
N LEU A 51 -13.07 18.02 12.61
CA LEU A 51 -14.14 17.06 12.31
C LEU A 51 -14.33 16.06 13.46
N LEU A 52 -13.25 15.59 14.08
CA LEU A 52 -13.30 14.68 15.22
C LEU A 52 -13.95 15.34 16.44
N ASN A 53 -13.61 16.59 16.72
CA ASN A 53 -14.22 17.36 17.80
C ASN A 53 -15.71 17.62 17.55
N GLU A 54 -16.06 18.00 16.32
CA GLU A 54 -17.43 18.26 15.92
C GLU A 54 -18.30 16.99 15.99
N SER A 55 -17.85 15.89 15.38
CA SER A 55 -18.55 14.60 15.42
C SER A 55 -18.75 14.12 16.85
N THR A 56 -17.71 14.21 17.68
CA THR A 56 -17.78 13.88 19.11
C THR A 56 -18.84 14.73 19.82
N ARG A 57 -18.92 16.04 19.56
CA ARG A 57 -19.95 16.91 20.13
C ARG A 57 -21.35 16.52 19.67
N ARG A 58 -21.56 16.31 18.37
CA ARG A 58 -22.86 15.92 17.79
C ARG A 58 -23.35 14.59 18.38
N LEU A 59 -22.49 13.59 18.43
CA LEU A 59 -22.80 12.27 19.01
C LEU A 59 -23.07 12.35 20.52
N LYS A 60 -22.32 13.17 21.28
CA LYS A 60 -22.61 13.41 22.71
C LYS A 60 -23.99 14.03 22.92
N LEU A 61 -24.44 14.94 22.05
CA LEU A 61 -25.78 15.53 22.14
C LEU A 61 -26.88 14.49 21.87
N LEU A 62 -26.72 13.66 20.84
CA LEU A 62 -27.65 12.58 20.52
C LEU A 62 -27.67 11.52 21.64
N SER A 63 -26.51 11.17 22.19
CA SER A 63 -26.38 10.25 23.31
C SER A 63 -27.15 10.73 24.54
N LYS A 64 -27.09 12.03 24.87
CA LYS A 64 -27.86 12.61 25.98
C LYS A 64 -29.37 12.58 25.73
N LYS A 65 -29.81 12.82 24.49
CA LYS A 65 -31.24 12.81 24.12
C LYS A 65 -31.85 11.40 24.14
N LEU A 66 -31.09 10.39 23.72
CA LEU A 66 -31.58 9.04 23.50
C LEU A 66 -31.35 8.11 24.70
N GLY A 67 -30.28 8.32 25.46
CA GLY A 67 -30.00 7.57 26.69
C GLY A 67 -29.82 6.07 26.47
N SER A 68 -30.45 5.25 27.31
CA SER A 68 -30.23 3.80 27.36
C SER A 68 -30.67 3.02 26.13
N CYS A 69 -31.50 3.59 25.24
CA CYS A 69 -31.94 2.90 24.03
C CYS A 69 -30.79 2.63 23.04
N ILE A 70 -29.75 3.47 23.03
CA ILE A 70 -28.53 3.24 22.23
C ILE A 70 -27.84 1.96 22.70
N GLU A 71 -27.63 1.83 24.02
CA GLU A 71 -26.99 0.65 24.62
C GLU A 71 -27.75 -0.65 24.34
N HIS A 72 -29.08 -0.58 24.32
CA HIS A 72 -29.92 -1.75 24.03
C HIS A 72 -29.91 -2.13 22.55
N ALA A 73 -29.65 -1.17 21.65
CA ALA A 73 -29.60 -1.41 20.21
C ALA A 73 -28.20 -1.83 19.71
N ARG A 74 -27.12 -1.61 20.49
CA ARG A 74 -25.74 -2.00 20.12
C ARG A 74 -25.61 -3.43 19.61
N PRO A 75 -26.14 -4.47 20.30
CA PRO A 75 -25.96 -5.86 19.85
C PRO A 75 -26.53 -6.13 18.45
N TYR A 76 -27.59 -5.41 18.07
CA TYR A 76 -28.16 -5.49 16.73
C TYR A 76 -27.22 -4.88 15.68
N TYR A 77 -26.71 -3.67 15.89
CA TYR A 77 -25.80 -3.02 14.96
C TYR A 77 -24.45 -3.74 14.85
N ASP A 78 -23.92 -4.26 15.96
CA ASP A 78 -22.69 -5.07 15.95
C ASP A 78 -22.91 -6.37 15.15
N SER A 79 -24.06 -7.04 15.32
CA SER A 79 -24.39 -8.23 14.56
C SER A 79 -24.66 -7.92 13.08
N LEU A 80 -25.21 -6.74 12.77
CA LEU A 80 -25.44 -6.26 11.41
C LEU A 80 -24.11 -6.03 10.67
N GLU A 81 -23.11 -5.44 11.33
CA GLU A 81 -21.76 -5.29 10.78
C GLU A 81 -21.11 -6.65 10.50
N VAL A 82 -21.22 -7.60 11.44
CA VAL A 82 -20.72 -8.98 11.25
C VAL A 82 -21.43 -9.67 10.07
N ALA A 83 -22.74 -9.50 9.93
CA ALA A 83 -23.49 -10.08 8.82
C ALA A 83 -23.07 -9.48 7.47
N LYS A 84 -22.91 -8.15 7.39
CA LYS A 84 -22.39 -7.48 6.18
C LYS A 84 -20.99 -7.97 5.81
N LYS A 85 -20.09 -8.11 6.79
CA LYS A 85 -18.74 -8.66 6.54
C LYS A 85 -18.81 -10.11 6.04
N ALA A 86 -19.61 -10.95 6.68
CA ALA A 86 -19.81 -12.34 6.26
C ALA A 86 -20.43 -12.43 4.85
N GLN A 87 -21.32 -11.51 4.49
CA GLN A 87 -21.90 -11.41 3.15
C GLN A 87 -20.82 -11.12 2.09
N LEU A 88 -19.97 -10.11 2.33
CA LEU A 88 -18.89 -9.75 1.42
C LEU A 88 -17.88 -10.90 1.26
N GLU A 89 -17.52 -11.57 2.36
CA GLU A 89 -16.64 -12.74 2.31
C GLU A 89 -17.28 -13.92 1.54
N CYS A 90 -18.59 -14.14 1.71
CA CYS A 90 -19.34 -15.15 0.98
C CYS A 90 -19.40 -14.84 -0.52
N GLN A 91 -19.70 -13.59 -0.89
CA GLN A 91 -19.72 -13.14 -2.28
C GLN A 91 -18.33 -13.31 -2.93
N ARG A 92 -17.27 -12.89 -2.24
CA ARG A 92 -15.88 -13.09 -2.70
C ARG A 92 -15.57 -14.57 -2.93
N ALA A 93 -15.95 -15.44 -1.99
CA ALA A 93 -15.75 -16.88 -2.15
C ALA A 93 -16.61 -17.49 -3.28
N ALA A 94 -17.81 -16.95 -3.51
CA ALA A 94 -18.68 -17.36 -4.61
C ALA A 94 -18.05 -17.03 -5.97
N VAL A 95 -17.52 -15.82 -6.13
CA VAL A 95 -16.80 -15.39 -7.35
C VAL A 95 -15.57 -16.28 -7.59
N GLN A 96 -14.81 -16.59 -6.54
CA GLN A 96 -13.67 -17.50 -6.64
C GLN A 96 -14.08 -18.92 -7.08
N PHE A 97 -15.18 -19.45 -6.53
CA PHE A 97 -15.72 -20.75 -6.94
C PHE A 97 -16.20 -20.73 -8.39
N GLN A 98 -16.87 -19.66 -8.81
CA GLN A 98 -17.30 -19.49 -10.20
C GLN A 98 -16.10 -19.52 -11.16
N ARG A 99 -15.07 -18.70 -10.89
CA ARG A 99 -13.84 -18.67 -11.68
C ARG A 99 -13.16 -20.05 -11.73
N ALA A 100 -13.03 -20.73 -10.59
CA ALA A 100 -12.46 -22.09 -10.54
C ALA A 100 -13.29 -23.11 -11.33
N ASN A 101 -14.61 -22.96 -11.36
CA ASN A 101 -15.50 -23.81 -12.15
C ASN A 101 -15.34 -23.57 -13.65
N GLU A 102 -15.23 -22.31 -14.07
CA GLU A 102 -14.98 -21.92 -15.47
C GLU A 102 -13.63 -22.46 -15.96
N ILE A 103 -12.57 -22.34 -15.14
CA ILE A 103 -11.25 -22.90 -15.45
C ILE A 103 -11.32 -24.43 -15.61
N HIS A 104 -12.01 -25.14 -14.71
CA HIS A 104 -12.19 -26.58 -14.83
C HIS A 104 -12.96 -26.97 -16.10
N GLN A 105 -14.00 -26.21 -16.45
CA GLN A 105 -14.77 -26.44 -17.66
C GLN A 105 -13.93 -26.23 -18.93
N ALA A 106 -13.15 -25.14 -18.99
CA ALA A 106 -12.24 -24.87 -20.10
C ALA A 106 -11.13 -25.94 -20.22
N ALA A 107 -10.60 -26.43 -19.10
CA ALA A 107 -9.63 -27.53 -19.09
C ALA A 107 -10.24 -28.82 -19.67
N LYS A 108 -11.49 -29.14 -19.29
CA LYS A 108 -12.21 -30.30 -19.83
C LYS A 108 -12.47 -30.18 -21.33
N GLU A 109 -12.89 -29.00 -21.78
CA GLU A 109 -13.12 -28.72 -23.19
C GLU A 109 -11.82 -28.84 -24.00
N THR A 110 -10.68 -28.42 -23.42
CA THR A 110 -9.37 -28.57 -24.05
C THR A 110 -9.03 -30.05 -24.30
N VAL A 111 -9.27 -30.92 -23.30
CA VAL A 111 -9.07 -32.37 -23.46
C VAL A 111 -10.03 -32.95 -24.50
N ALA A 112 -11.33 -32.61 -24.42
CA ALA A 112 -12.34 -33.11 -25.35
C ALA A 112 -12.05 -32.70 -26.81
N LEU A 113 -11.63 -31.45 -27.03
CA LEU A 113 -11.24 -30.96 -28.36
C LEU A 113 -9.96 -31.62 -28.86
N ALA A 114 -8.99 -31.89 -27.98
CA ALA A 114 -7.78 -32.62 -28.34
C ALA A 114 -8.10 -34.06 -28.78
N GLU A 115 -8.96 -34.76 -28.04
CA GLU A 115 -9.44 -36.12 -28.38
C GLU A 115 -10.23 -36.13 -29.70
N GLN A 116 -11.16 -35.18 -29.89
CA GLN A 116 -11.93 -35.08 -31.14
C GLN A 116 -11.03 -34.82 -32.35
N ARG A 117 -10.05 -33.91 -32.22
CA ARG A 117 -9.08 -33.63 -33.29
C ARG A 117 -8.22 -34.85 -33.62
N PHE A 118 -7.81 -35.61 -32.61
CA PHE A 118 -7.07 -36.86 -32.84
C PHE A 118 -7.91 -37.91 -33.57
N LEU A 119 -9.16 -38.13 -33.13
CA LEU A 119 -10.07 -39.10 -33.77
C LEU A 119 -10.40 -38.72 -35.23
N SER A 120 -10.60 -37.44 -35.52
CA SER A 120 -10.85 -36.97 -36.89
C SER A 120 -9.64 -37.06 -37.83
N LYS A 121 -8.42 -37.01 -37.29
CA LYS A 121 -7.16 -37.12 -38.06
C LYS A 121 -6.44 -38.44 -37.86
N GLN A 122 -7.15 -39.48 -37.43
CA GLN A 122 -6.56 -40.78 -37.07
C GLN A 122 -5.75 -41.45 -38.21
N HIS A 123 -6.02 -41.11 -39.47
CA HIS A 123 -5.27 -41.61 -40.63
C HIS A 123 -3.96 -40.83 -40.92
N GLU A 124 -3.81 -39.63 -40.38
CA GLU A 124 -2.66 -38.73 -40.55
C GLU A 124 -1.78 -38.69 -39.29
N TRP A 125 -2.39 -38.80 -38.12
CA TRP A 125 -1.73 -38.67 -36.84
C TRP A 125 -1.54 -40.04 -36.20
N GLN A 126 -0.29 -40.36 -35.84
CA GLN A 126 0.01 -41.54 -35.04
C GLN A 126 -0.05 -41.17 -33.56
N PHE A 127 -0.48 -42.11 -32.73
CA PHE A 127 -0.37 -41.99 -31.28
C PHE A 127 1.10 -42.14 -30.89
N ASP A 128 1.84 -41.03 -30.92
CA ASP A 128 3.26 -40.99 -30.61
C ASP A 128 3.51 -40.55 -29.15
N ASN A 129 4.78 -40.58 -28.74
CA ASN A 129 5.14 -40.24 -27.36
C ASN A 129 4.81 -38.78 -27.01
N ALA A 130 4.97 -37.86 -27.96
CA ALA A 130 4.67 -36.44 -27.77
C ALA A 130 3.16 -36.18 -27.55
N TRP A 131 2.30 -36.89 -28.28
CA TRP A 131 0.85 -36.80 -28.09
C TRP A 131 0.40 -37.41 -26.76
N GLN A 132 1.01 -38.54 -26.36
CA GLN A 132 0.75 -39.16 -25.06
C GLN A 132 1.16 -38.22 -23.91
N GLU A 133 2.32 -37.57 -23.99
CA GLU A 133 2.77 -36.59 -23.01
C GLU A 133 1.84 -35.36 -22.96
N MET A 134 1.38 -34.85 -24.11
CA MET A 134 0.42 -33.75 -24.18
C MET A 134 -0.91 -34.09 -23.50
N LEU A 135 -1.46 -35.28 -23.77
CA LEU A 135 -2.71 -35.72 -23.16
C LEU A 135 -2.57 -35.95 -21.66
N ASN A 136 -1.44 -36.52 -21.22
CA ASN A 136 -1.13 -36.67 -19.79
C ASN A 136 -1.09 -35.31 -19.08
N HIS A 137 -0.43 -34.31 -19.68
CA HIS A 137 -0.38 -32.95 -19.13
C HIS A 137 -1.77 -32.30 -19.07
N ALA A 138 -2.55 -32.42 -20.15
CA ALA A 138 -3.91 -31.91 -20.17
C ALA A 138 -4.79 -32.59 -19.12
N THR A 139 -4.62 -33.89 -18.89
CA THR A 139 -5.35 -34.66 -17.87
C THR A 139 -4.96 -34.24 -16.45
N ILE A 140 -3.67 -34.03 -16.18
CA ILE A 140 -3.19 -33.49 -14.90
C ILE A 140 -3.80 -32.11 -14.64
N LYS A 141 -3.83 -31.22 -15.65
CA LYS A 141 -4.45 -29.91 -15.54
C LYS A 141 -5.95 -29.97 -15.24
N VAL A 142 -6.69 -30.90 -15.84
CA VAL A 142 -8.12 -31.09 -15.52
C VAL A 142 -8.28 -31.54 -14.06
N MET A 143 -7.42 -32.44 -13.59
CA MET A 143 -7.42 -32.92 -12.21
C MET A 143 -7.09 -31.81 -11.21
N ASP A 144 -6.07 -31.00 -11.49
CA ASP A 144 -5.69 -29.85 -10.65
C ASP A 144 -6.83 -28.81 -10.58
N ALA A 145 -7.42 -28.49 -11.74
CA ALA A 145 -8.57 -27.58 -11.81
C ALA A 145 -9.81 -28.15 -11.09
N GLU A 146 -10.02 -29.46 -11.13
CA GLU A 146 -11.08 -30.13 -10.38
C GLU A 146 -10.86 -30.03 -8.87
N ASN A 147 -9.62 -30.23 -8.40
CA ASN A 147 -9.29 -30.07 -6.99
C ASN A 147 -9.48 -28.61 -6.53
N GLN A 148 -9.03 -27.63 -7.33
CA GLN A 148 -9.21 -26.20 -7.02
C GLN A 148 -10.70 -25.81 -6.97
N LYS A 149 -11.53 -26.34 -7.89
CA LYS A 149 -12.98 -26.19 -7.85
C LYS A 149 -13.58 -26.80 -6.59
N ALA A 150 -13.14 -28.00 -6.18
CA ALA A 150 -13.63 -28.66 -4.98
C ALA A 150 -13.25 -27.90 -3.70
N GLU A 151 -12.04 -27.34 -3.62
CA GLU A 151 -11.57 -26.53 -2.50
C GLU A 151 -12.32 -25.20 -2.38
N SER A 152 -12.43 -24.45 -3.48
CA SER A 152 -13.18 -23.20 -3.54
C SER A 152 -14.68 -23.41 -3.25
N GLY A 153 -15.26 -24.52 -3.71
CA GLY A 153 -16.64 -24.90 -3.39
C GLY A 153 -16.85 -25.19 -1.90
N ARG A 154 -15.90 -25.88 -1.25
CA ARG A 154 -15.94 -26.12 0.20
C ARG A 154 -15.83 -24.81 0.99
N GLU A 155 -14.93 -23.90 0.59
CA GLU A 155 -14.77 -22.61 1.26
C GLU A 155 -16.00 -21.71 1.05
N HIS A 156 -16.55 -21.63 -0.16
CA HIS A 156 -17.81 -20.92 -0.42
C HIS A 156 -18.94 -21.46 0.45
N GLN A 157 -19.14 -22.78 0.51
CA GLN A 157 -20.17 -23.39 1.35
C GLN A 157 -19.98 -23.02 2.83
N LYS A 158 -18.75 -23.09 3.33
CA LYS A 158 -18.42 -22.69 4.71
C LYS A 158 -18.78 -21.22 4.96
N ARG A 159 -18.38 -20.29 4.07
CA ARG A 159 -18.71 -18.86 4.20
C ARG A 159 -20.20 -18.61 4.13
N ALA A 160 -20.92 -19.31 3.26
CA ALA A 160 -22.38 -19.24 3.15
C ALA A 160 -23.07 -19.68 4.45
N THR A 161 -22.59 -20.73 5.12
CA THR A 161 -23.15 -21.14 6.42
C THR A 161 -22.95 -20.08 7.51
N LEU A 162 -21.77 -19.42 7.53
CA LEU A 162 -21.49 -18.33 8.47
C LEU A 162 -22.35 -17.09 8.20
N PHE A 163 -22.52 -16.72 6.93
CA PHE A 163 -23.40 -15.63 6.51
C PHE A 163 -24.85 -15.90 6.94
N ASN A 164 -25.39 -17.09 6.63
CA ASN A 164 -26.75 -17.47 7.01
C ASN A 164 -26.94 -17.47 8.54
N ALA A 165 -25.96 -17.93 9.31
CA ALA A 165 -26.01 -17.90 10.77
C ALA A 165 -25.99 -16.45 11.31
N ALA A 166 -25.18 -15.57 10.73
CA ALA A 166 -25.11 -14.17 11.09
C ALA A 166 -26.42 -13.43 10.75
N GLU A 167 -27.01 -13.66 9.58
CA GLU A 167 -28.31 -13.10 9.20
C GLU A 167 -29.43 -13.54 10.15
N GLN A 168 -29.50 -14.83 10.49
CA GLN A 168 -30.50 -15.32 11.44
C GLN A 168 -30.38 -14.61 12.79
N LYS A 169 -29.14 -14.38 13.27
CA LYS A 169 -28.90 -13.64 14.51
C LYS A 169 -29.37 -12.19 14.41
N VAL A 170 -29.11 -11.51 13.27
CA VAL A 170 -29.60 -10.15 13.03
C VAL A 170 -31.12 -10.11 13.05
N GLN A 171 -31.79 -11.02 12.35
CA GLN A 171 -33.26 -11.11 12.32
C GLN A 171 -33.85 -11.35 13.72
N GLN A 172 -33.26 -12.22 14.52
CA GLN A 172 -33.69 -12.47 15.91
C GLN A 172 -33.55 -11.21 16.78
N LEU A 173 -32.43 -10.49 16.65
CA LEU A 173 -32.19 -9.26 17.40
C LEU A 173 -33.10 -8.12 16.94
N GLU A 174 -33.38 -8.03 15.64
CA GLU A 174 -34.30 -7.05 15.07
C GLU A 174 -35.71 -7.21 15.64
N GLN A 175 -36.22 -8.44 15.65
CA GLN A 175 -37.54 -8.75 16.20
C GLN A 175 -37.61 -8.43 17.70
N ARG A 176 -36.57 -8.76 18.47
CA ARG A 176 -36.53 -8.55 19.92
C ARG A 176 -36.34 -7.08 20.32
N LEU A 177 -35.58 -6.31 19.55
CA LEU A 177 -35.11 -4.96 19.92
C LEU A 177 -35.72 -3.83 19.08
N ARG A 178 -36.73 -4.13 18.25
CA ARG A 178 -37.35 -3.20 17.28
C ARG A 178 -37.56 -1.77 17.78
N ARG A 179 -38.14 -1.58 18.96
CA ARG A 179 -38.41 -0.25 19.54
C ARG A 179 -37.13 0.53 19.85
N SER A 180 -36.13 -0.15 20.41
CA SER A 180 -34.84 0.45 20.73
C SER A 180 -34.10 0.83 19.44
N ILE A 181 -34.11 -0.04 18.43
CA ILE A 181 -33.50 0.20 17.12
C ILE A 181 -34.12 1.44 16.45
N THR A 182 -35.46 1.50 16.36
CA THR A 182 -36.15 2.66 15.75
C THR A 182 -35.83 3.96 16.48
N LYS A 183 -35.77 3.93 17.81
CA LYS A 183 -35.49 5.13 18.61
C LYS A 183 -34.02 5.56 18.52
N SER A 184 -33.08 4.61 18.46
CA SER A 184 -31.64 4.90 18.39
C SER A 184 -31.13 5.17 16.97
N ARG A 185 -31.93 4.88 15.94
CA ARG A 185 -31.56 5.01 14.52
C ARG A 185 -30.86 6.35 14.17
N PRO A 186 -31.35 7.53 14.60
CA PRO A 186 -30.69 8.79 14.28
C PRO A 186 -29.25 8.91 14.83
N TYR A 187 -28.94 8.24 15.95
CA TYR A 187 -27.58 8.22 16.50
C TYR A 187 -26.65 7.36 15.64
N PHE A 188 -27.10 6.18 15.21
CA PHE A 188 -26.27 5.29 14.41
C PHE A 188 -26.08 5.80 12.97
N GLU A 189 -27.08 6.48 12.40
CA GLU A 189 -26.95 7.16 11.10
C GLU A 189 -25.95 8.32 11.17
N GLU A 190 -26.05 9.21 12.17
CA GLU A 190 -25.07 10.28 12.37
C GLU A 190 -23.68 9.72 12.67
N LYS A 191 -23.59 8.65 13.47
CA LYS A 191 -22.31 7.97 13.75
C LYS A 191 -21.67 7.45 12.48
N ALA A 192 -22.44 6.78 11.61
CA ALA A 192 -21.92 6.25 10.35
C ALA A 192 -21.45 7.38 9.42
N LEU A 193 -22.19 8.49 9.34
CA LEU A 193 -21.79 9.66 8.57
C LEU A 193 -20.49 10.28 9.09
N CYS A 194 -20.38 10.49 10.40
CA CYS A 194 -19.15 11.01 11.01
C CYS A 194 -17.96 10.05 10.80
N GLN A 195 -18.18 8.75 10.95
CA GLN A 195 -17.13 7.74 10.71
C GLN A 195 -16.68 7.74 9.25
N GLY A 196 -17.59 7.86 8.30
CA GLY A 196 -17.25 7.97 6.87
C GLY A 196 -16.42 9.22 6.58
N GLN A 197 -16.83 10.38 7.07
CA GLN A 197 -16.08 11.62 6.89
C GLN A 197 -14.68 11.56 7.54
N LEU A 198 -14.57 10.97 8.73
CA LEU A 198 -13.29 10.79 9.41
C LEU A 198 -12.39 9.80 8.66
N ALA A 199 -12.95 8.72 8.11
CA ALA A 199 -12.21 7.76 7.30
C ALA A 199 -11.64 8.44 6.05
N THR A 200 -12.45 9.17 5.28
CA THR A 200 -11.98 9.90 4.08
C THR A 200 -10.89 10.92 4.41
N GLN A 201 -11.03 11.66 5.52
CA GLN A 201 -9.99 12.61 5.94
C GLN A 201 -8.71 11.90 6.40
N LYS A 202 -8.84 10.74 7.06
CA LYS A 202 -7.70 9.91 7.47
C LYS A 202 -6.97 9.36 6.26
N ASP A 203 -7.69 8.84 5.26
CA ASP A 203 -7.13 8.36 4.00
C ASP A 203 -6.36 9.49 3.30
N ARG A 204 -6.93 10.70 3.23
CA ARG A 204 -6.25 11.87 2.67
C ARG A 204 -4.97 12.24 3.43
N VAL A 205 -4.98 12.18 4.76
CA VAL A 205 -3.78 12.41 5.59
C VAL A 205 -2.72 11.35 5.30
N GLU A 206 -3.12 10.08 5.15
CA GLU A 206 -2.22 8.98 4.83
C GLU A 206 -1.60 9.14 3.43
N GLU A 207 -2.39 9.47 2.41
CA GLU A 207 -1.93 9.79 1.06
C GLU A 207 -0.90 10.93 1.07
N LEU A 208 -1.21 12.05 1.74
CA LEU A 208 -0.30 13.18 1.85
C LEU A 208 0.99 12.81 2.60
N GLN A 209 0.89 12.00 3.66
CA GLN A 209 2.07 11.52 4.39
C GLN A 209 2.95 10.61 3.53
N GLN A 210 2.35 9.75 2.71
CA GLN A 210 3.06 8.92 1.74
C GLN A 210 3.72 9.79 0.67
N ALA A 211 3.02 10.79 0.11
CA ALA A 211 3.55 11.73 -0.86
C ALA A 211 4.74 12.53 -0.30
N VAL A 212 4.63 13.09 0.91
CA VAL A 212 5.75 13.78 1.59
C VAL A 212 6.95 12.85 1.73
N THR A 213 6.72 11.59 2.11
CA THR A 213 7.80 10.60 2.27
C THR A 213 8.46 10.29 0.93
N LYS A 214 7.67 10.15 -0.15
CA LYS A 214 8.15 9.92 -1.51
C LYS A 214 9.04 11.06 -1.98
N VAL A 215 8.57 12.32 -1.91
CA VAL A 215 9.35 13.48 -2.36
C VAL A 215 10.60 13.71 -1.49
N LYS A 216 10.55 13.39 -0.19
CA LYS A 216 11.75 13.39 0.67
C LYS A 216 12.77 12.33 0.25
N ASN A 217 12.31 11.16 -0.20
CA ASN A 217 13.19 10.13 -0.74
C ASN A 217 13.82 10.61 -2.06
N GLU A 218 13.04 11.24 -2.96
CA GLU A 218 13.54 11.83 -4.20
C GLU A 218 14.59 12.92 -3.92
N TYR A 219 14.33 13.82 -2.96
CA TYR A 219 15.30 14.82 -2.50
C TYR A 219 16.61 14.17 -1.99
N ALA A 220 16.49 13.09 -1.19
CA ALA A 220 17.64 12.36 -0.68
C ALA A 220 18.39 11.58 -1.77
N GLU A 221 17.70 11.09 -2.81
CA GLU A 221 18.30 10.49 -4.00
C GLU A 221 19.09 11.52 -4.80
N SER A 222 18.52 12.71 -5.00
CA SER A 222 19.20 13.81 -5.66
C SER A 222 20.48 14.25 -4.93
N LEU A 223 20.46 14.32 -3.60
CA LEU A 223 21.66 14.59 -2.81
C LEU A 223 22.73 13.50 -2.98
N ARG A 224 22.34 12.22 -2.94
CA ARG A 224 23.28 11.10 -3.16
C ARG A 224 23.87 11.12 -4.57
N GLU A 225 23.09 11.52 -5.57
CA GLU A 225 23.56 11.62 -6.95
C GLU A 225 24.54 12.79 -7.12
N LEU A 226 24.30 13.93 -6.47
CA LEU A 226 25.28 15.03 -6.40
C LEU A 226 26.57 14.61 -5.70
N GLU A 227 26.48 13.86 -4.60
CA GLU A 227 27.65 13.28 -3.93
C GLU A 227 28.41 12.36 -4.88
N ARG A 228 27.72 11.48 -5.62
CA ARG A 228 28.31 10.58 -6.61
C ARG A 228 29.01 11.35 -7.74
N ILE A 229 28.39 12.39 -8.28
CA ILE A 229 28.98 13.23 -9.33
C ILE A 229 30.21 13.96 -8.78
N SER A 230 30.13 14.48 -7.55
CA SER A 230 31.25 15.14 -6.87
C SER A 230 32.43 14.18 -6.70
N GLU A 231 32.21 12.98 -6.17
CA GLU A 231 33.22 11.93 -6.05
C GLU A 231 33.82 11.54 -7.40
N GLU A 232 33.01 11.43 -8.46
CA GLU A 232 33.46 11.14 -9.83
C GLU A 232 34.41 12.24 -10.35
N ILE A 233 34.06 13.52 -10.16
CA ILE A 233 34.91 14.66 -10.54
C ILE A 233 36.22 14.65 -9.74
N HIS A 234 36.15 14.42 -8.44
CA HIS A 234 37.33 14.30 -7.58
C HIS A 234 38.23 13.12 -7.97
N TYR A 235 37.65 11.97 -8.30
CA TYR A 235 38.39 10.80 -8.75
C TYR A 235 39.08 11.03 -10.11
N LYS A 236 38.40 11.71 -11.06
CA LYS A 236 39.01 12.10 -12.35
C LYS A 236 40.16 13.09 -12.16
N ARG A 237 40.03 14.05 -11.24
CA ARG A 237 41.10 15.00 -10.90
C ARG A 237 42.27 14.33 -10.15
N GLY A 238 41.97 13.41 -9.22
CA GLY A 238 42.97 12.60 -8.50
C GLY A 238 43.72 11.63 -9.42
N SER A 239 43.02 10.99 -10.36
CA SER A 239 43.61 10.10 -11.38
C SER A 239 44.38 10.88 -12.45
N GLY A 240 43.90 12.08 -12.83
CA GLY A 240 44.61 13.00 -13.72
C GLY A 240 45.89 13.58 -13.10
N CYS A 241 45.91 13.75 -11.77
CA CYS A 241 47.12 14.13 -11.04
C CYS A 241 48.11 12.95 -10.92
N LEU A 242 47.64 11.69 -10.84
CA LEU A 242 48.54 10.52 -10.80
C LEU A 242 49.38 10.36 -12.07
N HIS A 243 48.99 10.94 -13.21
CA HIS A 243 49.84 11.00 -14.42
C HIS A 243 50.80 12.20 -14.47
N LYS A 244 50.75 13.10 -13.46
CA LYS A 244 51.65 14.25 -13.32
C LYS A 244 52.46 14.25 -12.01
N VAL A 245 52.40 13.20 -11.20
CA VAL A 245 53.29 13.06 -10.02
C VAL A 245 54.46 12.13 -10.33
N ALA A 246 55.45 12.68 -11.02
CA ALA A 246 56.84 12.33 -10.77
C ALA A 246 57.64 13.52 -10.20
N ASP A 247 57.06 14.71 -10.01
CA ASP A 247 57.87 15.89 -9.63
C ASP A 247 57.25 16.89 -8.63
N ASP A 248 56.10 16.66 -7.97
CA ASP A 248 55.64 17.58 -6.91
C ASP A 248 54.82 16.88 -5.82
N LEU A 249 55.52 16.40 -4.79
CA LEU A 249 54.97 15.96 -3.50
C LEU A 249 54.80 17.16 -2.55
N VAL A 250 53.80 18.01 -2.76
CA VAL A 250 53.42 19.01 -1.74
C VAL A 250 51.90 19.02 -1.55
N PRO A 251 51.39 18.41 -0.46
CA PRO A 251 50.02 18.64 0.00
C PRO A 251 49.88 20.09 0.52
N PRO A 252 48.86 20.88 0.10
CA PRO A 252 48.58 22.15 0.75
C PRO A 252 47.79 21.88 2.03
N HIS A 253 48.50 21.55 3.11
CA HIS A 253 47.95 21.55 4.47
C HIS A 253 48.56 22.71 5.25
N GLY A 254 47.87 23.86 5.25
CA GLY A 254 48.05 24.86 6.30
C GLY A 254 47.42 24.34 7.61
N PRO A 255 48.02 24.57 8.79
CA PRO A 255 47.42 24.21 10.07
C PRO A 255 46.06 24.91 10.22
N ARG A 256 44.99 24.16 10.49
CA ARG A 256 43.70 24.74 10.86
C ARG A 256 43.85 25.45 12.20
N GLU A 257 43.53 26.74 12.23
CA GLU A 257 43.44 27.50 13.46
C GLU A 257 42.30 26.95 14.35
N PRO A 258 42.52 26.80 15.67
CA PRO A 258 41.46 26.45 16.61
C PRO A 258 40.32 27.48 16.57
N GLY A 259 39.09 27.02 16.33
CA GLY A 259 37.89 27.86 16.35
C GLY A 259 37.63 28.45 17.73
N VAL A 260 37.21 29.72 17.75
CA VAL A 260 36.85 30.49 18.94
C VAL A 260 35.46 30.02 19.45
N GLY A 261 35.34 29.63 20.72
CA GLY A 261 34.03 29.38 21.35
C GLY A 261 33.93 28.30 22.43
N ALA A 262 35.01 27.61 22.81
CA ALA A 262 34.99 26.62 23.89
C ALA A 262 35.63 27.17 25.18
N GLU A 263 34.99 28.13 25.83
CA GLU A 263 35.34 28.49 27.21
C GLU A 263 34.38 27.79 28.19
N LEU A 264 34.98 26.81 28.86
CA LEU A 264 34.46 26.07 30.00
C LEU A 264 34.04 27.02 31.12
N ASN A 265 32.79 26.91 31.52
CA ASN A 265 32.27 27.60 32.67
C ASN A 265 32.42 26.69 33.90
N VAL A 266 33.50 26.93 34.65
CA VAL A 266 33.78 26.32 35.95
C VAL A 266 33.13 27.19 37.02
N TYR A 267 32.15 26.64 37.74
CA TYR A 267 31.77 27.14 39.06
C TYR A 267 31.87 26.01 40.08
N ASP A 268 32.74 26.27 41.03
CA ASP A 268 33.11 25.51 42.20
C ASP A 268 32.05 25.64 43.30
N VAL A 269 31.66 24.52 43.92
CA VAL A 269 31.06 24.49 45.28
C VAL A 269 31.56 23.24 46.01
N SER A 270 32.70 23.39 46.67
CA SER A 270 33.02 22.99 48.06
C SER A 270 32.51 21.64 48.60
N GLU A 271 33.49 20.77 48.82
CA GLU A 271 33.74 19.75 49.85
C GLU A 271 33.00 19.92 51.21
N PHE A 272 32.25 18.89 51.66
CA PHE A 272 32.23 18.42 53.06
C PHE A 272 31.60 17.01 53.21
N ASP A 273 32.48 16.05 53.49
CA ASP A 273 32.40 14.84 54.33
C ASP A 273 31.34 13.72 54.08
N GLY A 274 31.85 12.55 53.67
CA GLY A 274 31.89 11.40 54.58
C GLY A 274 30.71 10.42 54.66
N THR A 275 30.93 9.28 54.00
CA THR A 275 30.77 7.90 54.55
C THR A 275 29.52 7.04 54.25
N HIS A 276 29.84 5.85 53.70
CA HIS A 276 29.21 4.53 53.77
C HIS A 276 27.96 4.15 52.93
N CYS A 277 28.28 3.46 51.83
CA CYS A 277 27.74 2.19 51.31
C CYS A 277 26.49 1.55 51.97
N SER A 278 25.46 1.38 51.15
CA SER A 278 24.46 0.31 51.22
C SER A 278 24.27 -0.18 49.78
N GLY A 279 24.52 -1.44 49.42
CA GLY A 279 23.90 -2.62 50.01
C GLY A 279 22.79 -3.05 49.05
N GLY A 280 23.11 -3.92 48.10
CA GLY A 280 22.15 -4.43 47.12
C GLY A 280 21.06 -5.28 47.77
N THR A 281 19.86 -5.24 47.20
CA THR A 281 18.88 -6.34 47.32
C THR A 281 18.01 -6.34 46.08
N VAL A 282 18.22 -7.36 45.25
CA VAL A 282 17.28 -7.83 44.23
C VAL A 282 16.14 -8.51 44.97
N GLN A 283 14.90 -8.09 44.73
CA GLN A 283 13.74 -8.77 45.29
C GLN A 283 12.61 -8.87 44.24
N GLU A 284 12.56 -10.06 43.65
CA GLU A 284 11.55 -10.64 42.77
C GLU A 284 10.28 -11.01 43.55
N TRP A 285 9.12 -10.43 43.23
CA TRP A 285 7.78 -10.85 43.70
C TRP A 285 6.78 -10.62 42.54
N LYS A 286 6.37 -11.65 41.80
CA LYS A 286 5.35 -12.69 42.05
C LYS A 286 3.98 -12.36 41.49
N ASP A 287 3.58 -13.20 40.54
CA ASP A 287 2.22 -13.40 40.03
C ASP A 287 1.16 -13.35 41.14
N SER A 288 0.09 -12.62 40.87
CA SER A 288 -1.16 -12.69 41.61
C SER A 288 -2.32 -12.80 40.63
N GLN A 289 -2.84 -14.02 40.53
CA GLN A 289 -4.06 -14.40 39.86
C GLN A 289 -5.23 -14.19 40.84
N LEU A 290 -6.22 -13.34 40.52
CA LEU A 290 -7.57 -13.41 41.10
C LEU A 290 -8.59 -12.58 40.29
N ASP A 291 -9.49 -13.35 39.65
CA ASP A 291 -10.96 -13.21 39.64
C ASP A 291 -11.69 -12.07 38.89
N ARG A 292 -12.85 -12.52 38.41
CA ARG A 292 -13.87 -11.94 37.53
C ARG A 292 -14.36 -10.54 37.89
N SER A 293 -14.65 -9.74 36.85
CA SER A 293 -15.92 -9.00 36.77
C SER A 293 -16.25 -8.57 35.34
N ASP A 294 -17.44 -8.99 34.90
CA ASP A 294 -18.25 -8.44 33.81
C ASP A 294 -18.32 -6.92 33.90
N GLY A 295 -17.99 -6.21 32.81
CA GLY A 295 -17.83 -4.76 32.84
C GLY A 295 -17.48 -4.13 31.50
N THR A 296 -18.51 -3.85 30.71
CA THR A 296 -18.55 -2.73 29.75
C THR A 296 -17.56 -2.75 28.59
N ASN A 297 -17.94 -3.45 27.51
CA ASN A 297 -17.56 -3.11 26.14
C ASN A 297 -18.29 -1.82 25.66
N LYS A 298 -18.30 -0.78 26.50
CA LYS A 298 -19.02 0.48 26.30
C LYS A 298 -18.06 1.65 26.25
N MET A 299 -16.95 1.50 25.53
CA MET A 299 -16.14 2.66 25.14
C MET A 299 -15.13 2.34 24.03
N SER A 300 -14.88 1.09 23.66
CA SER A 300 -13.72 0.74 22.81
C SER A 300 -13.61 1.52 21.50
N ILE A 301 -14.71 1.71 20.76
CA ILE A 301 -14.67 2.49 19.51
C ILE A 301 -14.49 3.98 19.80
N LEU A 302 -15.04 4.49 20.91
CA LEU A 302 -14.93 5.89 21.30
C LEU A 302 -13.58 6.26 21.92
N THR A 303 -12.95 5.30 22.57
CA THR A 303 -11.60 5.39 23.09
C THR A 303 -10.54 5.22 22.01
N ASP A 304 -10.80 4.53 20.89
CA ASP A 304 -9.78 4.38 19.85
C ASP A 304 -9.38 5.72 19.24
N TYR A 305 -10.35 6.64 19.05
CA TYR A 305 -10.04 8.00 18.61
C TYR A 305 -9.66 8.97 19.74
N GLU A 306 -10.09 8.71 20.97
CA GLU A 306 -9.61 9.43 22.17
C GLU A 306 -8.13 9.08 22.48
N LEU A 307 -7.70 7.85 22.14
CA LEU A 307 -6.30 7.39 22.17
C LEU A 307 -5.49 7.87 20.95
N GLU A 308 -6.13 8.15 19.80
CA GLU A 308 -5.50 8.87 18.69
C GLU A 308 -5.26 10.35 19.02
N LEU A 309 -6.12 10.98 19.83
CA LEU A 309 -5.88 12.32 20.39
C LEU A 309 -4.55 12.36 21.17
N ASP A 310 -4.35 11.41 22.09
CA ASP A 310 -3.14 11.33 22.92
C ASP A 310 -1.87 11.04 22.10
N ARG A 311 -1.97 10.27 21.00
CA ARG A 311 -0.84 10.01 20.10
C ARG A 311 -0.46 11.21 19.24
N CYS A 312 -1.43 12.03 18.85
CA CYS A 312 -1.20 13.21 18.01
C CYS A 312 -0.73 14.44 18.82
N ASP A 313 -1.14 14.56 20.08
CA ASP A 313 -0.68 15.65 20.96
C ASP A 313 0.82 15.55 21.31
N LEU A 314 1.42 14.34 21.24
CA LEU A 314 2.85 14.13 21.45
C LEU A 314 3.74 14.53 20.26
N ARG A 315 3.21 14.59 19.03
CA ARG A 315 3.99 15.03 17.85
C ARG A 315 3.98 16.54 17.63
N SER A 316 3.05 17.26 18.26
CA SER A 316 2.85 18.69 18.01
C SER A 316 3.72 19.62 18.87
N LEU A 317 4.58 19.10 19.76
CA LEU A 317 5.48 19.90 20.60
C LEU A 317 6.86 19.24 20.71
N GLY A 318 7.62 19.24 19.63
CA GLY A 318 9.00 18.75 19.71
C GLY A 318 9.67 18.50 18.37
N SER A 319 9.74 19.53 17.52
CA SER A 319 10.80 19.57 16.52
C SER A 319 12.13 19.76 17.25
N VAL A 320 12.79 18.65 17.59
CA VAL A 320 14.23 18.58 17.85
C VAL A 320 14.78 17.31 17.23
N SER A 321 15.69 17.52 16.30
CA SER A 321 16.50 16.56 15.58
C SER A 321 17.20 15.58 16.52
N VAL A 322 17.02 14.27 16.31
CA VAL A 322 17.91 13.24 16.87
C VAL A 322 18.18 12.16 15.82
N GLY A 323 19.41 12.18 15.29
CA GLY A 323 20.31 11.05 15.14
C GLY A 323 19.84 9.77 14.43
N THR A 324 20.38 9.58 13.23
CA THR A 324 20.80 8.32 12.60
C THR A 324 20.51 7.03 13.38
N SER A 325 19.65 6.16 12.84
CA SER A 325 19.83 4.70 12.91
C SER A 325 19.08 4.02 11.80
N SER A 326 19.83 3.23 11.04
CA SER A 326 19.44 2.40 9.91
C SER A 326 18.27 1.47 10.21
N ALA A 327 17.36 1.34 9.25
CA ALA A 327 16.58 0.12 9.06
C ALA A 327 16.34 -0.06 7.56
N ALA A 328 17.03 -1.04 6.98
CA ALA A 328 16.91 -1.44 5.60
C ALA A 328 15.61 -2.24 5.39
N VAL A 329 14.75 -1.78 4.49
CA VAL A 329 13.70 -2.59 3.84
C VAL A 329 13.45 -1.98 2.45
N SER A 330 14.15 -2.50 1.45
CA SER A 330 13.60 -3.37 0.40
C SER A 330 12.67 -2.64 -0.57
N GLU A 331 13.29 -2.18 -1.66
CA GLU A 331 12.70 -1.62 -2.86
C GLU A 331 11.55 -2.50 -3.39
N LYS A 332 10.40 -1.87 -3.62
CA LYS A 332 9.52 -2.28 -4.71
C LYS A 332 8.80 -1.06 -5.27
N ASP A 333 9.38 -0.63 -6.38
CA ASP A 333 8.85 0.27 -7.40
C ASP A 333 7.41 -0.11 -7.79
N ASP A 334 6.50 0.87 -7.76
CA ASP A 334 5.37 0.93 -8.69
C ASP A 334 4.87 2.38 -8.73
N SER A 335 5.22 3.04 -9.83
CA SER A 335 4.83 4.38 -10.24
C SER A 335 3.31 4.56 -10.29
N GLU A 336 2.83 5.63 -9.67
CA GLU A 336 1.52 6.22 -9.96
C GLU A 336 1.57 6.99 -11.29
N VAL A 337 0.58 6.73 -12.15
CA VAL A 337 0.18 7.64 -13.21
C VAL A 337 -1.19 8.20 -12.80
N VAL A 338 -1.25 9.52 -12.80
CA VAL A 338 -2.39 10.35 -12.45
C VAL A 338 -3.25 10.56 -13.70
N ASP A 339 -4.56 10.54 -13.50
CA ASP A 339 -5.66 10.80 -14.44
C ASP A 339 -5.33 11.76 -15.60
N ASP A 340 -5.36 11.21 -16.81
CA ASP A 340 -6.19 11.68 -17.92
C ASP A 340 -6.59 10.40 -18.69
N ASP A 341 -7.66 10.44 -19.49
CA ASP A 341 -8.06 9.40 -20.46
C ASP A 341 -9.05 8.30 -20.05
N ASP A 342 -10.35 8.67 -20.03
CA ASP A 342 -11.49 7.77 -20.32
C ASP A 342 -11.42 7.18 -21.75
N TYR A 343 -10.35 7.45 -22.50
CA TYR A 343 -10.03 6.92 -23.84
C TYR A 343 -8.78 6.01 -23.88
N GLU A 344 -7.95 5.91 -22.82
CA GLU A 344 -6.74 5.06 -22.82
C GLU A 344 -6.96 3.68 -22.18
N GLU A 345 -7.97 3.48 -21.32
CA GLU A 345 -8.21 2.18 -20.68
C GLU A 345 -8.56 1.07 -21.69
N GLU A 346 -9.27 1.42 -22.77
CA GLU A 346 -9.65 0.48 -23.84
C GLU A 346 -8.44 0.14 -24.74
N GLU A 347 -7.55 1.10 -24.97
CA GLU A 347 -6.30 0.92 -25.73
C GLU A 347 -5.28 0.05 -24.96
N ASP A 348 -5.23 0.21 -23.62
CA ASP A 348 -4.49 -0.64 -22.69
C ASP A 348 -4.98 -2.10 -22.71
N LEU A 349 -6.31 -2.30 -22.64
CA LEU A 349 -6.93 -3.63 -22.73
C LEU A 349 -6.63 -4.30 -24.07
N GLU A 350 -6.69 -3.55 -25.17
CA GLU A 350 -6.41 -4.05 -26.52
C GLU A 350 -4.90 -4.35 -26.70
N MET A 351 -4.01 -3.52 -26.14
CA MET A 351 -2.57 -3.78 -26.07
C MET A 351 -2.26 -5.03 -25.26
N LEU A 352 -2.88 -5.24 -24.09
CA LEU A 352 -2.69 -6.47 -23.30
C LEU A 352 -3.22 -7.70 -24.05
N LYS A 353 -4.38 -7.62 -24.71
CA LYS A 353 -4.90 -8.71 -25.57
C LYS A 353 -3.95 -9.01 -26.73
N GLN A 354 -3.34 -7.97 -27.31
CA GLN A 354 -2.36 -8.11 -28.39
C GLN A 354 -1.06 -8.71 -27.89
N ARG A 355 -0.57 -8.29 -26.73
CA ARG A 355 0.63 -8.83 -26.07
C ARG A 355 0.45 -10.29 -25.67
N VAL A 356 -0.73 -10.67 -25.17
CA VAL A 356 -1.10 -12.09 -24.93
C VAL A 356 -1.15 -12.87 -26.24
N ARG A 357 -1.66 -12.29 -27.33
CA ARG A 357 -1.62 -12.91 -28.67
C ARG A 357 -0.20 -13.12 -29.18
N GLU A 358 0.68 -12.14 -29.01
CA GLU A 358 2.09 -12.22 -29.39
C GLU A 358 2.84 -13.26 -28.55
N LEU A 359 2.66 -13.22 -27.23
CA LEU A 359 3.28 -14.17 -26.32
C LEU A 359 2.69 -15.57 -26.47
N ALA A 360 1.44 -15.73 -26.91
CA ALA A 360 0.84 -17.04 -27.21
C ALA A 360 1.44 -17.69 -28.48
N VAL A 361 2.08 -16.91 -29.36
CA VAL A 361 2.88 -17.44 -30.47
C VAL A 361 4.24 -17.85 -29.93
N ARG A 362 4.36 -19.15 -29.63
CA ARG A 362 5.61 -19.78 -29.19
C ARG A 362 6.78 -19.42 -30.13
N PRO A 363 7.90 -18.87 -29.63
CA PRO A 363 9.12 -18.74 -30.41
C PRO A 363 9.59 -20.13 -30.85
N ILE A 364 9.58 -20.37 -32.16
CA ILE A 364 10.02 -21.64 -32.76
C ILE A 364 11.55 -21.56 -32.87
N ASP A 365 12.24 -21.69 -31.75
CA ASP A 365 13.67 -21.94 -31.77
C ASP A 365 13.94 -23.38 -31.33
N GLY A 366 14.36 -24.20 -32.29
CA GLY A 366 14.93 -25.53 -32.08
C GLY A 366 13.90 -26.62 -31.78
N GLY A 367 13.96 -27.69 -32.57
CA GLY A 367 13.20 -28.92 -32.34
C GLY A 367 13.52 -29.59 -31.00
N GLU A 368 12.64 -30.52 -30.64
CA GLU A 368 12.64 -31.36 -29.43
C GLU A 368 12.11 -30.69 -28.14
N GLY A 369 10.78 -30.72 -28.00
CA GLY A 369 10.09 -31.41 -26.89
C GLY A 369 10.23 -30.92 -25.44
N GLN A 370 11.24 -30.16 -25.05
CA GLN A 370 11.38 -29.62 -23.69
C GLN A 370 12.03 -28.23 -23.75
N SER A 371 11.21 -27.18 -23.70
CA SER A 371 11.73 -25.84 -23.47
C SER A 371 11.92 -25.63 -21.97
N SER A 372 13.15 -25.36 -21.54
CA SER A 372 13.47 -24.91 -20.18
C SER A 372 13.18 -23.42 -19.95
N ASP A 373 12.40 -22.78 -20.84
CA ASP A 373 12.17 -21.34 -20.78
C ASP A 373 11.04 -20.97 -19.82
N LYS A 374 11.30 -21.22 -18.52
CA LYS A 374 10.47 -20.79 -17.39
C LYS A 374 10.28 -19.26 -17.35
N LYS A 375 11.07 -18.50 -18.11
CA LYS A 375 10.98 -17.05 -18.15
C LYS A 375 9.84 -16.60 -19.06
N TRP A 376 9.71 -17.20 -20.25
CA TRP A 376 8.56 -16.99 -21.12
C TRP A 376 7.25 -17.45 -20.48
N GLU A 377 7.22 -18.60 -19.81
CA GLU A 377 6.01 -19.07 -19.11
C GLU A 377 5.57 -18.13 -17.99
N LYS A 378 6.53 -17.56 -17.25
CA LYS A 378 6.26 -16.55 -16.21
C LYS A 378 5.77 -15.23 -16.81
N GLU A 379 6.34 -14.80 -17.94
CA GLU A 379 5.92 -13.58 -18.64
C GLU A 379 4.52 -13.73 -19.23
N LEU A 380 4.20 -14.87 -19.83
CA LEU A 380 2.85 -15.19 -20.30
C LEU A 380 1.85 -15.29 -19.14
N SER A 381 2.19 -15.99 -18.05
CA SER A 381 1.32 -16.07 -16.86
C SER A 381 1.06 -14.69 -16.26
N ALA A 382 2.11 -13.88 -16.09
CA ALA A 382 1.97 -12.53 -15.52
C ALA A 382 1.16 -11.60 -16.43
N THR A 383 1.31 -11.68 -17.76
CA THR A 383 0.52 -10.87 -18.69
C THR A 383 -0.94 -11.31 -18.75
N VAL A 384 -1.21 -12.61 -18.67
CA VAL A 384 -2.57 -13.16 -18.55
C VAL A 384 -3.22 -12.74 -17.24
N ASP A 385 -2.52 -12.83 -16.11
CA ASP A 385 -3.02 -12.40 -14.80
C ASP A 385 -3.31 -10.88 -14.77
N LYS A 386 -2.47 -10.08 -15.44
CA LYS A 386 -2.66 -8.62 -15.56
C LYS A 386 -3.87 -8.28 -16.44
N LEU A 387 -4.07 -9.00 -17.55
CA LEU A 387 -5.25 -8.86 -18.41
C LEU A 387 -6.53 -9.26 -17.66
N ASP A 388 -6.50 -10.35 -16.90
CA ASP A 388 -7.65 -10.85 -16.14
C ASP A 388 -8.05 -9.88 -15.02
N LYS A 389 -7.06 -9.28 -14.33
CA LYS A 389 -7.30 -8.23 -13.33
C LYS A 389 -7.99 -6.99 -13.95
N ARG A 390 -7.55 -6.56 -15.13
CA ARG A 390 -8.12 -5.39 -15.83
C ARG A 390 -9.51 -5.67 -16.39
N LEU A 391 -9.75 -6.87 -16.94
CA LEU A 391 -11.09 -7.28 -17.40
C LEU A 391 -12.09 -7.34 -16.24
N LEU A 392 -11.68 -7.80 -15.06
CA LEU A 392 -12.52 -7.86 -13.87
C LEU A 392 -12.88 -6.45 -13.35
N GLN A 393 -11.95 -5.50 -13.42
CA GLN A 393 -12.20 -4.09 -13.08
C GLN A 393 -13.22 -3.49 -14.06
N HIS A 394 -12.97 -3.61 -15.36
CA HIS A 394 -13.86 -3.10 -16.41
C HIS A 394 -15.27 -3.72 -16.34
N GLU A 395 -15.43 -5.01 -16.04
CA GLU A 395 -16.75 -5.63 -15.86
C GLU A 395 -17.46 -5.12 -14.60
N SER A 396 -16.71 -4.84 -13.53
CA SER A 396 -17.26 -4.26 -12.31
C SER A 396 -17.75 -2.82 -12.54
N ASP A 397 -16.98 -2.02 -13.27
CA ASP A 397 -17.31 -0.61 -13.57
C ASP A 397 -18.48 -0.50 -14.56
N MET A 398 -18.53 -1.39 -15.56
CA MET A 398 -19.69 -1.54 -16.46
C MET A 398 -20.95 -2.01 -15.71
N GLY A 399 -20.80 -2.90 -14.72
CA GLY A 399 -21.91 -3.31 -13.85
C GLY A 399 -22.43 -2.18 -12.98
N LEU A 400 -21.53 -1.35 -12.42
CA LEU A 400 -21.88 -0.19 -11.61
C LEU A 400 -22.58 0.89 -12.41
N THR A 401 -22.13 1.17 -13.63
CA THR A 401 -22.77 2.14 -14.55
C THR A 401 -24.15 1.69 -15.03
N ALA A 402 -24.33 0.39 -15.30
CA ALA A 402 -25.64 -0.19 -15.64
C ALA A 402 -26.65 -0.08 -14.48
N VAL A 403 -26.21 -0.39 -13.26
CA VAL A 403 -27.04 -0.24 -12.05
C VAL A 403 -27.35 1.24 -11.77
N ALA A 404 -26.40 2.14 -11.96
CA ALA A 404 -26.64 3.58 -11.85
C ALA A 404 -27.72 4.06 -12.85
N ALA A 405 -27.63 3.65 -14.12
CA ALA A 405 -28.62 3.99 -15.14
C ALA A 405 -30.03 3.41 -14.85
N GLU A 406 -30.12 2.23 -14.26
CA GLU A 406 -31.40 1.65 -13.81
C GLU A 406 -31.99 2.38 -12.60
N THR A 407 -31.14 2.83 -11.66
CA THR A 407 -31.60 3.63 -10.51
C THR A 407 -32.08 5.02 -10.95
N GLU A 408 -31.42 5.67 -11.91
CA GLU A 408 -31.86 6.95 -12.46
C GLU A 408 -33.19 6.84 -13.22
N LYS A 409 -33.37 5.77 -14.02
CA LYS A 409 -34.67 5.49 -14.68
C LYS A 409 -35.79 5.25 -13.67
N SER A 410 -35.49 4.55 -12.56
CA SER A 410 -36.45 4.27 -11.50
C SER A 410 -36.82 5.52 -10.70
N LEU A 411 -35.88 6.44 -10.50
CA LEU A 411 -36.12 7.74 -9.85
C LEU A 411 -36.93 8.68 -10.75
N ASN A 412 -36.67 8.71 -12.06
CA ASN A 412 -37.45 9.52 -13.00
C ASN A 412 -38.89 9.02 -13.18
N ALA A 413 -39.11 7.70 -13.15
CA ALA A 413 -40.45 7.11 -13.22
C ALA A 413 -41.31 7.43 -11.99
N ASN A 414 -40.71 7.54 -10.80
CA ASN A 414 -41.41 7.89 -9.56
C ASN A 414 -41.65 9.40 -9.38
N SER A 415 -41.15 10.26 -10.27
CA SER A 415 -41.37 11.71 -10.23
C SER A 415 -42.49 12.19 -11.19
N MET A 416 -43.11 11.27 -11.94
CA MET A 416 -44.15 11.54 -12.93
C MET A 416 -45.55 11.02 -12.54
N ASP A 417 -45.68 10.37 -11.38
CA ASP A 417 -46.95 10.13 -10.66
C ASP A 417 -47.04 11.09 -9.46
#